data_AF-A0A8T4N1R6-F1
#
_entry.id   AF-A0A8T4N1R6-F1
#
_cell.length_a   1.000
_cell.length_b   1.000
_cell.length_c   1.000
_cell.angle_alpha   90.00
_cell.angle_beta   90.00
_cell.angle_gamma   90.00
#
_symmetry.space_group_name_H-M   'P 1'
#
loop_
_entity.id
_entity.type
_entity.pdbx_description
1 polymer ?
#
loop_
_entity_poly.entity_id
_entity_poly.type
_entity_poly.pdbx_seq_one_letter_code
_entity_poly.pdbx_strand_id
1 'polypeptide(L)'
;MNLQDFSKYETARILGARALQISMNAPLLIKITPEDLEKIKYNPIKIAEIELESGVLPISIKKPFPKKIEEELKKVADKKISDEKKKELEQKEEEDIAKEGEIMELAQPEDEVEEVAEEEPGETE
;
A
#
# COMPACT_ATOMS: atom_id res chain seq x y z
N MET A 1 -6.35 -31.21 9.13
CA MET A 1 -5.40 -31.14 8.00
C MET A 1 -4.00 -31.27 8.58
N ASN A 2 -3.09 -32.01 7.94
CA ASN A 2 -1.70 -32.08 8.43
C ASN A 2 -0.91 -30.91 7.85
N LEU A 3 -0.20 -30.15 8.69
CA LEU A 3 0.65 -29.04 8.23
C LEU A 3 1.76 -29.50 7.28
N GLN A 4 2.15 -30.78 7.31
CA GLN A 4 3.14 -31.34 6.39
C GLN A 4 2.70 -31.36 4.92
N ASP A 5 1.41 -31.14 4.61
CA ASP A 5 0.89 -31.19 3.24
C ASP A 5 1.04 -29.86 2.47
N PHE A 6 1.45 -28.79 3.16
CA PHE A 6 1.56 -27.44 2.61
C PHE A 6 3.02 -26.99 2.46
N SER A 7 3.33 -26.38 1.32
CA SER A 7 4.60 -25.68 1.14
C SER A 7 4.67 -24.43 2.02
N LYS A 8 5.89 -23.94 2.29
CA LYS A 8 6.10 -22.69 3.05
C LYS A 8 5.32 -21.49 2.49
N TYR A 9 5.15 -21.43 1.17
CA TYR A 9 4.42 -20.36 0.49
C TYR A 9 2.91 -20.49 0.67
N GLU A 10 2.41 -21.71 0.61
CA GLU A 10 1.00 -22.03 0.83
C GLU A 10 0.60 -21.73 2.28
N THR A 11 1.40 -22.19 3.24
CA THR A 11 1.19 -21.90 4.67
C THR A 11 1.17 -20.40 4.93
N ALA A 12 2.16 -19.65 4.41
CA ALA A 12 2.20 -18.19 4.56
C ALA A 12 0.97 -17.52 3.95
N ARG A 13 0.50 -17.98 2.78
CA ARG A 13 -0.68 -17.43 2.11
C ARG A 13 -1.97 -17.72 2.89
N ILE A 14 -2.11 -18.93 3.45
CA ILE A 14 -3.25 -19.31 4.28
C ILE A 14 -3.30 -18.45 5.54
N LEU A 15 -2.18 -18.34 6.27
CA LEU A 15 -2.09 -17.53 7.48
C LEU A 15 -2.41 -16.07 7.19
N GLY A 16 -1.84 -15.49 6.13
CA GLY A 16 -2.12 -14.11 5.76
C GLY A 16 -3.58 -13.86 5.39
N ALA A 17 -4.18 -14.74 4.59
CA ALA A 17 -5.59 -14.63 4.22
C ALA A 17 -6.52 -14.78 5.43
N ARG A 18 -6.22 -15.72 6.34
CA ARG A 18 -7.03 -15.95 7.53
C ARG A 18 -6.87 -14.85 8.57
N ALA A 19 -5.65 -14.37 8.79
CA ALA A 19 -5.39 -13.22 9.66
C ALA A 19 -6.16 -11.99 9.18
N LEU A 20 -6.21 -11.74 7.86
CA LEU A 20 -7.03 -10.67 7.30
C LEU A 20 -8.52 -10.83 7.63
N GLN A 21 -9.07 -12.04 7.50
CA GLN A 21 -10.47 -12.31 7.87
C GLN A 21 -10.73 -12.00 9.34
N ILE A 22 -9.84 -12.42 10.23
CA ILE A 22 -9.95 -12.18 11.68
C ILE A 22 -9.89 -10.67 11.97
N SER A 23 -8.99 -9.92 11.31
CA SER A 23 -8.95 -8.46 11.41
C SER A 23 -10.23 -7.78 10.94
N MET A 24 -10.95 -8.42 10.00
CA MET A 24 -12.28 -8.00 9.54
C MET A 24 -13.40 -8.56 10.42
N ASN A 25 -13.09 -8.94 11.65
CA ASN A 25 -14.05 -9.43 12.65
C ASN A 25 -14.79 -10.72 12.24
N ALA A 26 -14.17 -11.54 11.38
CA ALA A 26 -14.71 -12.84 11.03
C ALA A 26 -14.75 -13.78 12.26
N PRO A 27 -15.71 -14.72 12.31
CA PRO A 27 -15.84 -15.63 13.43
C PRO A 27 -14.64 -16.58 13.56
N LEU A 28 -14.22 -16.80 14.81
CA LEU A 28 -13.21 -17.80 15.16
C LEU A 28 -13.85 -19.19 15.17
N LEU A 29 -13.16 -20.17 14.58
CA LEU A 29 -13.62 -21.55 14.43
C LEU A 29 -13.16 -22.45 15.59
N ILE A 30 -12.29 -21.94 16.46
CA ILE A 30 -11.77 -22.62 17.64
C ILE A 30 -12.38 -22.07 18.92
N LYS A 31 -12.50 -22.93 19.93
CA LYS A 31 -12.89 -22.52 21.29
C LYS A 31 -11.65 -22.03 22.04
N ILE A 32 -11.39 -20.73 21.98
CA ILE A 32 -10.34 -20.08 22.77
C ILE A 32 -10.99 -19.39 23.97
N THR A 33 -10.38 -19.54 25.15
CA THR A 33 -10.82 -18.81 26.35
C THR A 33 -10.42 -17.33 26.26
N PRO A 34 -11.14 -16.40 26.90
CA PRO A 34 -10.76 -14.98 26.91
C PRO A 34 -9.33 -14.76 27.45
N GLU A 35 -8.91 -15.55 28.43
CA GLU A 35 -7.57 -15.51 29.02
C GLU A 35 -6.48 -15.84 28.00
N ASP A 36 -6.73 -16.80 27.11
CA ASP A 36 -5.77 -17.20 26.07
C ASP A 36 -5.69 -16.16 24.94
N LEU A 37 -6.80 -15.49 24.63
CA LEU A 37 -6.81 -14.35 23.69
C LEU A 37 -6.01 -13.16 24.22
N GLU A 38 -6.10 -12.87 25.52
CA GLU A 38 -5.31 -11.82 26.16
C GLU A 38 -3.81 -12.12 26.13
N LYS A 39 -3.40 -13.38 26.39
CA LYS A 39 -1.99 -13.80 26.32
C LYS A 39 -1.38 -13.54 24.94
N ILE A 40 -2.15 -13.75 23.88
CA ILE A 40 -1.70 -13.49 22.50
C ILE A 40 -2.01 -12.07 22.02
N LYS A 41 -2.50 -11.19 22.91
CA LYS A 41 -2.86 -9.79 22.64
C LYS A 41 -3.80 -9.63 21.45
N TYR A 42 -4.74 -10.58 21.28
CA TYR A 42 -5.69 -10.58 20.16
C TYR A 42 -5.01 -10.49 18.78
N ASN A 43 -3.77 -10.98 18.65
CA ASN A 43 -3.02 -10.89 17.40
C ASN A 43 -3.66 -11.78 16.31
N PRO A 44 -4.13 -11.23 15.18
CA PRO A 44 -4.82 -12.00 14.13
C PRO A 44 -3.97 -13.12 13.53
N ILE A 45 -2.64 -12.91 13.42
CA ILE A 45 -1.72 -13.91 12.88
C ILE A 45 -1.63 -15.11 13.82
N LYS A 46 -1.44 -14.87 15.11
CA LYS A 46 -1.36 -15.95 16.11
C LYS A 46 -2.67 -16.74 16.20
N ILE A 47 -3.80 -16.06 16.09
CA ILE A 47 -5.11 -16.73 16.08
C ILE A 47 -5.23 -17.62 14.84
N ALA A 48 -4.81 -17.12 13.66
CA ALA A 48 -4.81 -17.91 12.43
C ALA A 48 -3.86 -19.13 12.51
N GLU A 49 -2.71 -19.01 13.18
CA GLU A 49 -1.78 -20.13 13.44
C GLU A 49 -2.45 -21.23 14.25
N ILE A 50 -3.09 -20.88 15.36
CA ILE A 50 -3.78 -21.85 16.23
C ILE A 50 -4.92 -22.54 15.47
N GLU A 51 -5.69 -21.80 14.65
CA GLU A 51 -6.75 -22.39 13.83
C GLU A 51 -6.22 -23.33 12.75
N LEU A 52 -5.08 -23.00 12.15
CA LEU A 52 -4.42 -23.85 11.15
C LEU A 52 -3.89 -25.13 11.79
N GLU A 53 -3.24 -25.03 12.95
CA GLU A 53 -2.75 -26.18 13.74
C GLU A 53 -3.87 -27.08 14.24
N SER A 54 -5.01 -26.50 14.60
CA SER A 54 -6.22 -27.24 14.98
C SER A 54 -6.89 -27.93 13.79
N GLY A 55 -6.49 -27.62 12.55
CA GLY A 55 -7.00 -28.24 11.34
C GLY A 55 -8.47 -27.93 11.04
N VAL A 56 -9.03 -26.88 11.65
CA VAL A 56 -10.44 -26.49 11.51
C VAL A 56 -10.71 -25.53 10.35
N LEU A 57 -9.67 -24.98 9.72
CA LEU A 57 -9.81 -24.02 8.63
C LEU A 57 -10.40 -24.68 7.37
N PRO A 58 -11.54 -24.22 6.84
CA PRO A 58 -12.15 -24.75 5.63
C PRO A 58 -11.50 -24.15 4.38
N ILE A 59 -10.17 -24.26 4.25
CA ILE A 59 -9.41 -23.68 3.14
C ILE A 59 -8.87 -24.80 2.24
N SER A 60 -9.12 -24.68 0.94
CA SER A 60 -8.57 -25.59 -0.08
C SER A 60 -7.61 -24.84 -1.00
N ILE A 61 -6.49 -25.47 -1.34
CA ILE A 61 -5.49 -24.88 -2.24
C ILE A 61 -5.64 -25.49 -3.62
N LYS A 62 -5.81 -24.63 -4.62
CA LYS A 62 -5.74 -25.03 -6.03
C LYS A 62 -4.28 -24.95 -6.49
N LYS A 63 -3.69 -26.11 -6.82
CA LYS A 63 -2.31 -26.22 -7.35
C LYS A 63 -2.36 -26.49 -8.86
N PRO A 64 -2.49 -25.45 -9.72
CA PRO A 64 -2.54 -25.66 -11.16
C PRO A 64 -1.17 -26.13 -11.67
N PHE A 65 -1.17 -27.21 -12.45
CA PHE A 65 -0.01 -27.57 -13.25
C PHE A 65 0.21 -26.55 -14.38
N PRO A 66 1.46 -26.36 -14.84
CA PRO A 66 1.72 -25.53 -16.00
C PRO A 66 0.90 -26.05 -17.18
N LYS A 67 0.11 -25.16 -17.77
CA LYS A 67 -0.64 -25.44 -19.00
C LYS A 67 0.08 -24.75 -20.15
N LYS A 68 0.20 -25.45 -21.28
CA LYS A 68 0.65 -24.83 -22.52
C LYS A 68 -0.45 -23.86 -22.98
N ILE A 69 -0.14 -22.57 -22.94
CA ILE A 69 -1.00 -21.53 -23.51
C ILE A 69 -0.51 -21.34 -24.95
N GLU A 70 -1.36 -21.61 -25.94
CA GLU A 70 -1.04 -21.42 -27.36
C GLU A 70 -1.23 -19.98 -27.83
N GLU A 71 -1.63 -19.08 -26.93
CA GLU A 71 -1.75 -17.66 -27.24
C GLU A 71 -0.36 -17.09 -27.56
N GLU A 72 -0.26 -16.45 -28.73
CA GLU A 72 0.89 -15.63 -29.06
C GLU A 72 1.03 -14.56 -27.96
N LEU A 73 2.20 -14.52 -27.32
CA LEU A 73 2.54 -13.46 -26.37
C LEU A 73 2.25 -12.13 -27.07
N LYS A 74 1.23 -11.40 -26.57
CA LYS A 74 1.00 -10.02 -26.98
C LYS A 74 2.23 -9.24 -26.54
N LYS A 75 3.18 -9.07 -27.47
CA LYS A 75 4.28 -8.13 -27.28
C LYS A 75 3.61 -6.82 -26.86
N VAL A 76 3.94 -6.34 -25.67
CA VAL A 76 3.53 -4.99 -25.28
C VAL A 76 3.98 -4.12 -26.44
N ALA A 77 3.03 -3.49 -27.13
CA ALA A 77 3.39 -2.60 -28.21
C ALA A 77 4.23 -1.51 -27.54
N ASP A 78 5.54 -1.54 -27.75
CA ASP A 78 6.37 -0.38 -27.50
C ASP A 78 5.64 0.74 -28.24
N LYS A 79 5.13 1.74 -27.49
CA LYS A 79 4.59 2.94 -28.12
C LYS A 79 5.75 3.54 -28.90
N LYS A 80 5.85 3.19 -30.18
CA LYS A 80 6.69 3.91 -31.15
C LYS A 80 6.02 5.27 -31.31
N ILE A 81 6.31 6.16 -30.38
CA ILE A 81 5.96 7.58 -30.49
C ILE A 81 6.77 8.07 -31.69
N SER A 82 6.09 8.60 -32.71
CA SER A 82 6.74 9.23 -33.86
C SER A 82 7.59 10.40 -33.39
N ASP A 83 8.68 10.69 -34.10
CA ASP A 83 9.63 11.74 -33.69
C ASP A 83 8.97 13.12 -33.56
N GLU A 84 7.91 13.37 -34.33
CA GLU A 84 7.09 14.60 -34.25
C GLU A 84 6.39 14.74 -32.89
N LYS A 85 5.76 13.66 -32.39
CA LYS A 85 5.06 13.68 -31.11
C LYS A 85 6.01 13.79 -29.92
N LYS A 86 7.25 13.32 -30.06
CA LYS A 86 8.30 13.55 -29.05
C LYS A 86 8.68 15.02 -28.98
N LYS A 87 8.90 15.66 -30.14
CA LYS A 87 9.20 17.10 -30.20
C LYS A 87 8.07 17.96 -29.63
N GLU A 88 6.81 17.63 -29.92
CA GLU A 88 5.67 18.35 -29.36
C GLU A 88 5.59 18.22 -27.82
N LEU A 89 5.87 17.03 -27.29
CA LEU A 89 5.93 16.79 -25.85
C LEU A 89 7.10 17.54 -25.20
N GLU A 90 8.28 17.51 -25.82
CA GLU A 90 9.48 18.23 -25.36
C GLU A 90 9.26 19.74 -25.37
N GLN A 91 8.69 20.31 -26.44
CA GLN A 91 8.36 21.74 -26.53
C GLN A 91 7.35 22.16 -25.48
N LYS A 92 6.33 21.32 -25.24
CA LYS A 92 5.32 21.59 -24.22
C LYS A 92 5.91 21.54 -22.82
N GLU A 93 6.78 20.58 -22.54
CA GLU A 93 7.51 20.51 -21.27
C GLU A 93 8.44 21.71 -21.08
N GLU A 94 9.16 22.16 -22.11
CA GLU A 94 9.97 23.38 -22.04
C GLU A 94 9.12 24.63 -21.79
N GLU A 95 7.97 24.78 -22.43
CA GLU A 95 7.05 25.88 -22.18
C GLU A 95 6.47 25.87 -20.76
N ASP A 96 6.12 24.68 -20.25
CA ASP A 96 5.55 24.54 -18.90
C ASP A 96 6.62 24.81 -17.83
N ILE A 97 7.87 24.36 -18.04
CA ILE A 97 9.02 24.68 -17.18
C ILE A 97 9.35 26.18 -17.22
N ALA A 98 9.29 26.81 -18.40
CA ALA A 98 9.55 28.24 -18.54
C ALA A 98 8.47 29.08 -17.81
N LYS A 99 7.19 28.71 -17.96
CA LYS A 99 6.08 29.34 -17.23
C LYS A 99 6.22 29.15 -15.73
N GLU A 100 6.61 27.95 -15.26
CA GLU A 100 6.88 27.72 -13.83
C GLU A 100 8.08 28.53 -13.33
N GLY A 101 9.11 28.74 -14.15
CA GLY A 101 10.25 29.59 -13.85
C GLY A 101 9.90 31.08 -13.72
N GLU A 102 8.99 31.59 -14.55
CA GLU A 102 8.46 32.96 -14.43
C GLU A 102 7.71 33.18 -13.10
N ILE A 103 7.11 32.14 -12.52
CA ILE A 103 6.46 32.22 -11.20
C ILE A 103 7.50 32.48 -10.09
N MET A 104 8.75 32.01 -10.27
CA MET A 104 9.84 32.23 -9.31
C MET A 104 10.47 33.64 -9.43
N GLU A 105 10.36 34.28 -10.60
CA GLU A 105 10.86 35.66 -10.85
C GLU A 105 9.94 36.75 -10.27
N LEU A 106 8.69 36.40 -9.93
CA LEU A 106 7.68 37.33 -9.38
C LEU A 106 7.83 37.63 -7.88
N ALA A 107 8.67 36.93 -7.12
CA ALA A 107 8.88 37.18 -5.70
C ALA A 107 10.02 38.20 -5.49
N GLN A 108 9.68 39.48 -5.25
CA GLN A 108 10.65 40.50 -4.86
C GLN A 108 10.88 40.43 -3.35
N PRO A 109 12.13 40.54 -2.86
CA PRO A 109 12.44 40.48 -1.41
C PRO A 109 11.80 41.60 -0.59
N GLU A 110 11.25 42.63 -1.25
CA GLU A 110 10.48 43.70 -0.61
C GLU A 110 9.03 43.33 -0.27
N ASP A 111 8.46 42.25 -0.83
CA ASP A 111 7.11 41.78 -0.49
C ASP A 111 7.05 41.00 0.86
N GLU A 112 8.20 40.74 1.51
CA GLU A 112 8.30 40.07 2.82
C GLU A 112 8.52 41.01 4.03
N VAL A 113 8.42 42.33 3.86
CA VAL A 113 8.53 43.29 4.98
C VAL A 113 7.30 44.18 5.11
N GLU A 114 6.36 43.75 5.96
CA GLU A 114 5.72 44.58 6.99
C GLU A 114 4.70 43.74 7.78
N GLU A 115 5.09 43.28 8.97
CA GLU A 115 4.20 43.25 10.16
C GLU A 115 5.00 42.80 11.40
N VAL A 116 5.91 43.65 11.91
CA VAL A 116 6.23 43.62 13.34
C VAL A 116 6.49 45.03 13.87
N ALA A 117 5.75 45.34 14.94
CA ALA A 117 5.97 46.37 15.97
C ALA A 117 5.31 47.74 15.77
N GLU A 118 4.06 47.87 16.28
CA GLU A 118 3.69 49.06 17.03
C GLU A 118 3.94 48.81 18.53
N GLU A 119 4.53 49.81 19.16
CA GLU A 119 5.19 49.83 20.46
C GLU A 119 4.21 49.82 21.64
N GLU A 120 4.60 49.16 22.75
CA GLU A 120 3.99 49.42 24.06
C GLU A 120 4.26 50.87 24.52
N PRO A 121 3.33 51.47 25.27
CA PRO A 121 3.73 51.81 26.64
C PRO A 121 2.60 51.70 27.69
N GLY A 122 2.96 51.35 28.92
CA GLY A 122 2.27 51.87 30.11
C GLY A 122 2.14 50.90 31.29
N GLU A 123 2.98 51.10 32.31
CA GLU A 123 2.81 50.57 33.68
C GLU A 123 1.54 51.11 34.38
N THR A 124 1.20 50.48 35.53
CA THR A 124 0.17 50.76 36.56
C THR A 124 -1.16 50.01 36.34
N GLU A 125 -1.75 49.25 37.29
CA GLU A 125 -1.60 49.04 38.75
C GLU A 125 -1.68 47.53 39.11
#